data_AF-A0A1A8BKE6-F1
#
_entry.id   AF-A0A1A8BKE6-F1
#
_cell.length_a   1.000
_cell.length_b   1.000
_cell.length_c   1.000
_cell.angle_alpha   90.00
_cell.angle_beta   90.00
_cell.angle_gamma   90.00
#
_symmetry.space_group_name_H-M   'P 1'
#
loop_
_entity.id
_entity.type
_entity.pdbx_description
1 polymer ?
#
loop_
_entity_poly.entity_id
_entity_poly.type
_entity_poly.pdbx_seq_one_letter_code
_entity_poly.pdbx_strand_id
1 'polypeptide(L)'
;MSRLMIFVCVCVAASSALVISQSVFSDAPQAHMLLRSRRANSFLEELKPASMERECVEEDCDFEEAREIFQTREATLEFWTVYTDGNQCQSNMCVHGECV
;
A
#
# COMPACT_ATOMS: atom_id res chain seq x y z
N MET A 1 -42.43 18.60 29.68
CA MET A 1 -41.93 17.31 29.15
C MET A 1 -42.01 17.23 27.63
N SER A 2 -43.18 17.39 27.00
CA SER A 2 -43.34 17.33 25.53
C SER A 2 -42.44 18.31 24.73
N ARG A 3 -42.30 19.57 25.15
CA ARG A 3 -41.42 20.54 24.45
C ARG A 3 -39.93 20.22 24.54
N LEU A 4 -39.49 19.64 25.65
CA LEU A 4 -38.11 19.20 25.84
C LEU A 4 -37.81 18.00 24.95
N MET A 5 -38.75 17.05 24.84
CA MET A 5 -38.64 15.90 23.94
C MET A 5 -38.58 16.32 22.47
N ILE A 6 -39.40 17.30 22.06
CA ILE A 6 -39.38 17.84 20.70
C ILE A 6 -38.03 18.50 20.41
N PHE A 7 -37.52 19.31 21.33
CA PHE A 7 -36.21 19.96 21.17
C PHE A 7 -35.08 18.94 21.05
N VAL A 8 -35.07 17.90 21.89
CA VAL A 8 -34.09 16.80 21.82
C VAL A 8 -34.17 16.07 20.48
N CYS A 9 -35.37 15.75 19.98
CA CYS A 9 -35.53 15.09 18.68
C CYS A 9 -35.02 15.96 17.52
N VAL A 10 -35.27 17.28 17.55
CA VAL A 10 -34.79 18.21 16.52
C VAL A 10 -33.26 18.29 16.55
N CYS A 11 -32.63 18.35 17.73
CA CYS A 11 -31.18 18.35 17.87
C CYS A 11 -30.55 17.05 17.33
N VAL A 12 -31.12 15.89 17.64
CA VAL A 12 -30.63 14.60 17.15
C VAL A 12 -30.76 14.50 15.63
N ALA A 13 -31.89 14.91 15.06
CA ALA A 13 -32.12 14.88 13.62
C ALA A 13 -31.20 15.86 12.85
N ALA A 14 -30.95 17.05 13.40
CA ALA A 14 -30.01 18.00 12.81
C ALA A 14 -28.56 17.47 12.85
N SER A 15 -28.19 16.84 13.97
CA SER A 15 -26.84 16.27 14.14
C SER A 15 -26.61 15.08 13.20
N SER A 16 -27.60 14.21 13.01
CA SER A 16 -27.47 13.06 12.10
C SER A 16 -27.36 13.48 10.64
N ALA A 17 -28.05 14.55 10.22
CA ALA A 17 -27.94 15.09 8.86
C ALA A 17 -26.52 15.61 8.53
N LEU A 18 -25.79 16.14 9.52
CA LEU A 18 -24.40 16.58 9.38
C LEU A 18 -23.42 15.42 9.18
N VAL A 19 -23.70 14.25 9.77
CA VAL A 19 -22.82 13.07 9.69
C VAL A 19 -23.00 12.33 8.35
N ILE A 20 -24.23 12.28 7.82
CA ILE A 20 -24.52 11.59 6.55
C ILE A 20 -23.86 12.29 5.34
N SER A 21 -23.54 13.58 5.47
CA SER A 21 -22.92 14.37 4.40
C SER A 21 -21.40 14.17 4.28
N GLN A 22 -20.77 13.35 5.13
CA GLN A 22 -19.33 13.07 5.04
C GLN A 22 -19.08 11.79 4.23
N SER A 23 -18.16 11.86 3.26
CA SER A 23 -17.67 10.68 2.55
C SER A 23 -16.94 9.76 3.52
N VAL A 24 -17.51 8.58 3.77
CA VAL A 24 -16.92 7.56 4.66
C VAL A 24 -15.75 6.81 4.01
N PHE A 25 -15.67 6.86 2.68
CA PHE A 25 -14.58 6.26 1.91
C PHE A 25 -13.54 7.34 1.56
N SER A 26 -12.28 7.07 1.88
CA SER A 26 -11.14 7.85 1.35
C SER A 26 -10.85 7.45 -0.09
N ASP A 27 -10.24 8.36 -0.85
CA ASP A 27 -9.79 8.05 -2.22
C ASP A 27 -8.80 6.87 -2.21
N ALA A 28 -8.83 6.06 -3.28
CA ALA A 28 -8.04 4.83 -3.41
C ALA A 28 -6.57 4.95 -2.98
N PRO A 29 -5.78 5.96 -3.42
CA PRO A 29 -4.39 6.09 -2.97
C PRO A 29 -4.26 6.40 -1.47
N GLN A 30 -5.19 7.14 -0.87
CA GLN A 30 -5.18 7.47 0.56
C GLN A 30 -5.66 6.28 1.42
N ALA A 31 -6.67 5.54 0.96
CA ALA A 31 -7.14 4.33 1.62
C ALA A 31 -6.07 3.22 1.58
N HIS A 32 -5.30 3.10 0.49
CA HIS A 32 -4.23 2.12 0.36
C HIS A 32 -3.12 2.34 1.41
N MET A 33 -2.83 3.59 1.79
CA MET A 33 -1.84 3.87 2.84
C MET A 33 -2.29 3.46 4.25
N LEU A 34 -3.59 3.48 4.55
CA LEU A 34 -4.10 3.10 5.87
C LEU A 34 -4.15 1.57 6.09
N LEU A 35 -4.27 0.80 5.00
CA LEU A 35 -4.13 -0.66 5.04
C LEU A 35 -2.66 -1.11 5.07
N ARG A 36 -1.71 -0.20 4.79
CA ARG A 36 -0.26 -0.46 4.70
C ARG A 36 0.43 -0.48 6.08
N SER A 37 -0.21 -0.96 7.15
CA SER A 37 0.56 -1.31 8.36
C SER A 37 1.24 -2.66 8.13
N ARG A 38 2.27 -2.67 7.27
CA ARG A 38 2.94 -3.89 6.85
C ARG A 38 4.06 -4.27 7.80
N ARG A 39 4.04 -5.52 8.24
CA ARG A 39 5.16 -6.16 8.94
C ARG A 39 5.72 -7.19 7.98
N ALA A 40 6.75 -6.79 7.24
CA ALA A 40 7.67 -7.78 6.69
C ALA A 40 8.22 -8.63 7.86
N ASN A 41 8.63 -9.86 7.57
CA ASN A 41 9.27 -10.73 8.55
C ASN A 41 8.41 -11.04 9.79
N SER A 42 7.11 -11.29 9.59
CA SER A 42 6.20 -11.67 10.68
C SER A 42 6.42 -13.13 11.15
N PHE A 43 5.96 -13.48 12.36
CA PHE A 43 6.14 -14.83 12.89
C PHE A 43 5.46 -15.87 11.96
N LEU A 44 6.26 -16.81 11.42
CA LEU A 44 5.87 -17.85 10.45
C LEU A 44 5.56 -17.37 9.02
N GLU A 45 5.98 -16.16 8.65
CA GLU A 45 5.94 -15.64 7.27
C GLU A 45 6.47 -16.66 6.25
N GLU A 46 7.66 -17.19 6.53
CA GLU A 46 8.45 -18.13 5.72
C GLU A 46 7.75 -19.46 5.40
N LEU A 47 6.65 -19.78 6.08
CA LEU A 47 5.84 -20.96 5.74
C LEU A 47 4.93 -20.72 4.54
N LYS A 48 4.68 -19.45 4.17
CA LYS A 48 3.91 -19.09 3.00
C LYS A 48 4.78 -19.23 1.75
N PRO A 49 4.21 -19.55 0.57
CA PRO A 49 4.95 -19.52 -0.68
C PRO A 49 5.43 -18.09 -1.00
N ALA A 50 6.68 -17.96 -1.45
CA ALA A 50 7.28 -16.70 -1.89
C ALA A 50 6.37 -15.97 -2.90
N SER A 51 6.22 -14.66 -2.73
CA SER A 51 5.22 -13.88 -3.49
C SER A 51 5.66 -12.43 -3.69
N MET A 52 6.08 -12.10 -4.92
CA MET A 52 6.50 -10.75 -5.31
C MET A 52 5.53 -9.65 -4.91
N GLU A 53 4.22 -9.87 -5.15
CA GLU A 53 3.20 -8.89 -4.77
C GLU A 53 3.21 -8.68 -3.27
N ARG A 54 3.28 -9.75 -2.46
CA ARG A 54 3.15 -9.67 -0.99
C ARG A 54 4.42 -9.13 -0.33
N GLU A 55 5.58 -9.66 -0.71
CA GLU A 55 6.84 -9.39 -0.01
C GLU A 55 7.50 -8.10 -0.49
N CYS A 56 7.43 -7.77 -1.79
CA CYS A 56 8.22 -6.68 -2.35
C CYS A 56 7.40 -5.49 -2.90
N VAL A 57 6.17 -5.69 -3.38
CA VAL A 57 5.28 -4.58 -3.82
C VAL A 57 4.48 -4.09 -2.64
N GLU A 58 3.92 -5.07 -1.95
CA GLU A 58 3.20 -4.86 -0.74
C GLU A 58 4.21 -4.48 0.36
N GLU A 59 4.93 -5.45 0.89
CA GLU A 59 5.96 -5.25 1.93
C GLU A 59 7.28 -4.71 1.35
N ASP A 60 8.20 -4.37 2.24
CA ASP A 60 9.58 -4.03 1.85
C ASP A 60 10.41 -5.30 2.06
N CYS A 61 10.90 -5.90 0.96
CA CYS A 61 11.64 -7.16 1.01
C CYS A 61 13.15 -6.95 1.03
N ASP A 62 13.89 -7.90 1.61
CA ASP A 62 15.33 -7.99 1.50
C ASP A 62 15.79 -8.82 0.27
N PHE A 63 17.10 -8.89 0.06
CA PHE A 63 17.66 -9.58 -1.11
C PHE A 63 17.40 -11.09 -1.09
N GLU A 64 17.32 -11.70 0.10
CA GLU A 64 17.10 -13.13 0.25
C GLU A 64 15.65 -13.49 -0.09
N GLU A 65 14.69 -12.71 0.41
CA GLU A 65 13.27 -12.85 0.04
C GLU A 65 13.08 -12.68 -1.49
N ALA A 66 13.74 -11.69 -2.10
CA ALA A 66 13.77 -11.54 -3.56
C ALA A 66 14.42 -12.74 -4.27
N ARG A 67 15.44 -13.37 -3.68
CA ARG A 67 16.07 -14.57 -4.23
C ARG A 67 15.15 -15.77 -4.19
N GLU A 68 14.32 -15.91 -3.17
CA GLU A 68 13.34 -16.99 -3.05
C GLU A 68 12.24 -16.88 -4.13
N ILE A 69 11.87 -15.66 -4.51
CA ILE A 69 10.92 -15.39 -5.60
C ILE A 69 11.51 -15.75 -6.98
N PHE A 70 12.71 -15.24 -7.30
CA PHE A 70 13.29 -15.34 -8.65
C PHE A 70 14.20 -16.55 -8.87
N GLN A 71 14.60 -17.25 -7.81
CA GLN A 71 15.39 -18.50 -7.74
C GLN A 71 16.82 -18.44 -8.31
N THR A 72 17.07 -17.61 -9.32
CA THR A 72 18.37 -17.43 -9.97
C THR A 72 18.98 -16.10 -9.59
N ARG A 73 20.30 -16.07 -9.39
CA ARG A 73 20.99 -14.85 -8.98
C ARG A 73 20.86 -13.75 -10.03
N GLU A 74 20.89 -14.12 -11.30
CA GLU A 74 20.81 -13.19 -12.42
C GLU A 74 19.45 -12.48 -12.45
N ALA A 75 18.34 -13.21 -12.31
CA ALA A 75 17.01 -12.62 -12.26
C ALA A 75 16.78 -11.81 -10.97
N THR A 76 17.29 -12.28 -9.83
CA THR A 76 17.22 -11.50 -8.58
C THR A 76 17.97 -10.17 -8.72
N LEU A 77 19.15 -10.16 -9.34
CA LEU A 77 19.91 -8.92 -9.56
C LEU A 77 19.20 -7.96 -10.51
N GLU A 78 18.58 -8.46 -11.58
CA GLU A 78 17.79 -7.64 -12.51
C GLU A 78 16.64 -6.93 -11.79
N PHE A 79 15.90 -7.66 -10.96
CA PHE A 79 14.85 -7.07 -10.12
C PHE A 79 15.43 -6.12 -9.06
N TRP A 80 16.43 -6.58 -8.30
CA TRP A 80 16.94 -5.89 -7.12
C TRP A 80 17.56 -4.54 -7.45
N THR A 81 18.31 -4.45 -8.55
CA THR A 81 18.92 -3.19 -8.99
C THR A 81 17.87 -2.10 -9.21
N VAL A 82 16.76 -2.43 -9.87
CA VAL A 82 15.64 -1.50 -10.08
C VAL A 82 14.85 -1.26 -8.79
N TYR A 83 14.67 -2.30 -7.96
CA TYR A 83 13.91 -2.22 -6.71
C TYR A 83 14.56 -1.27 -5.70
N THR A 84 15.89 -1.35 -5.52
CA THR A 84 16.60 -0.53 -4.53
C THR A 84 17.06 0.82 -5.04
N ASP A 85 17.48 0.91 -6.31
CA ASP A 85 18.08 2.13 -6.88
C ASP A 85 17.08 2.90 -7.77
N GLY A 86 15.90 2.32 -8.04
CA GLY A 86 14.94 2.86 -8.98
C GLY A 86 15.32 2.58 -10.44
N ASN A 87 14.38 2.84 -11.35
CA ASN A 87 14.66 2.76 -12.78
C ASN A 87 15.42 4.02 -13.24
N GLN A 88 16.73 3.90 -13.32
CA GLN A 88 17.61 5.00 -13.72
C GLN A 88 17.37 5.48 -15.16
N CYS A 89 16.78 4.66 -16.02
CA CYS A 89 16.40 5.08 -17.38
C CYS A 89 15.23 6.08 -17.39
N GLN A 90 14.38 6.14 -16.36
CA GLN A 90 13.24 7.09 -16.34
C GLN A 90 13.69 8.55 -16.25
N SER A 91 14.79 8.82 -15.56
CA SER A 91 15.33 10.17 -15.39
C SER A 91 16.29 10.58 -16.52
N ASN A 92 16.92 9.62 -17.18
CA ASN A 92 17.91 9.85 -18.23
C ASN A 92 17.68 8.86 -19.40
N MET A 93 16.97 9.30 -20.44
CA MET A 93 16.79 8.54 -21.69
C MET A 93 18.14 8.45 -22.45
N CYS A 94 18.70 7.25 -22.53
CA CYS A 94 19.98 6.93 -23.16
C CYS A 94 19.81 6.17 -24.49
N VAL A 95 20.48 6.68 -25.53
CA VAL A 95 20.56 6.07 -26.88
C VAL A 95 22.03 5.93 -27.30
N HIS A 96 22.38 4.80 -27.93
CA HIS A 96 23.74 4.30 -28.26
C HIS A 96 24.67 4.00 -27.06
N GLY A 97 24.07 3.67 -25.92
CA GLY A 97 24.69 3.12 -24.71
C GLY A 97 23.59 2.76 -23.70
N GLU A 98 22.60 2.00 -24.17
CA GLU A 98 21.17 2.35 -24.08
C GLU A 98 20.42 2.07 -22.77
N CYS A 99 19.41 2.92 -22.56
CA CYS A 99 18.29 2.92 -21.62
C CYS A 99 17.28 3.86 -22.33
N VAL A 100 16.42 3.46 -23.27
CA VAL A 100 15.63 4.44 -24.06
C VAL A 100 14.54 5.14 -23.25
#